data_AF-A0A846CN13-F1
#
_entry.id   AF-A0A846CN13-F1
#
_cell.length_a   1.000
_cell.length_b   1.000
_cell.length_c   1.000
_cell.angle_alpha   90.00
_cell.angle_beta   90.00
_cell.angle_gamma   90.00
#
_symmetry.space_group_name_H-M   'P 1'
#
loop_
_entity.id
_entity.type
_entity.pdbx_description
1 polymer ?
#
loop_
_entity_poly.entity_id
_entity_poly.type
_entity_poly.pdbx_seq_one_letter_code
_entity_poly.pdbx_strand_id
1 'polypeptide(L)' 'MLWSEQNQPKVTINQMVNRIMTSGKLSRREYLQLTSSILSGKKITDEERHQINQIFDFIQMGKINLIDDN' A
#
# COMPACT_ATOMS: atom_id res chain seq x y z
N MET A 1 29.20 17.91 -0.39
CA MET A 1 28.60 16.71 -1.00
C MET A 1 27.31 16.43 -0.28
N LEU A 2 26.21 17.07 -0.71
CA LEU A 2 24.87 16.74 -0.25
C LEU A 2 24.47 15.48 -1.02
N TRP A 3 24.34 14.37 -0.31
CA TRP A 3 23.72 13.18 -0.87
C TRP A 3 22.31 13.58 -1.25
N SER A 4 22.08 13.68 -2.56
CA SER A 4 20.79 13.93 -3.16
C SER A 4 19.81 12.98 -2.53
N GLU A 5 18.85 13.51 -1.76
CA GLU A 5 17.64 12.79 -1.37
C GLU A 5 17.05 12.25 -2.65
N GLN A 6 17.32 10.96 -2.90
CA GLN A 6 16.88 10.30 -4.09
C GLN A 6 15.38 10.48 -4.12
N ASN A 7 14.95 11.03 -5.25
CA ASN A 7 13.59 11.35 -5.65
C ASN A 7 12.78 10.04 -5.80
N GLN A 8 12.75 9.22 -4.74
CA GLN A 8 11.83 8.11 -4.61
C GLN A 8 10.47 8.77 -4.56
N PRO A 9 9.58 8.55 -5.54
CA PRO A 9 8.24 9.06 -5.43
C PRO A 9 7.73 8.52 -4.11
N LYS A 10 7.36 9.42 -3.18
CA LYS A 10 6.48 9.07 -2.07
C LYS A 10 5.20 8.61 -2.74
N VAL A 11 5.15 7.34 -3.15
CA VAL A 11 3.95 6.70 -3.63
C VAL A 11 2.99 6.86 -2.48
N THR A 12 2.07 7.80 -2.63
CA THR A 12 1.13 8.13 -1.58
C THR A 12 0.23 6.89 -1.41
N ILE A 13 -0.22 6.58 -0.20
CA ILE A 13 -1.09 5.41 0.06
C ILE A 13 -2.22 5.34 -0.98
N ASN A 14 -2.80 6.49 -1.32
CA ASN A 14 -3.78 6.65 -2.42
C ASN A 14 -3.34 6.10 -3.78
N GLN A 15 -2.11 6.36 -4.24
CA GLN A 15 -1.60 5.89 -5.53
C GLN A 15 -1.41 4.37 -5.53
N MET A 16 -0.92 3.85 -4.41
CA MET A 16 -0.74 2.42 -4.18
C MET A 16 -2.10 1.70 -4.20
N VAL A 17 -3.07 2.24 -3.45
CA VAL A 17 -4.45 1.76 -3.42
C VAL A 17 -5.05 1.75 -4.82
N ASN A 18 -4.96 2.86 -5.56
CA ASN A 18 -5.48 2.92 -6.93
C ASN A 18 -4.83 1.89 -7.86
N ARG A 19 -3.51 1.69 -7.77
CA ARG A 19 -2.80 0.66 -8.54
C ARG A 19 -3.33 -0.74 -8.19
N ILE A 20 -3.49 -1.05 -6.92
CA ILE A 20 -3.96 -2.35 -6.43
C ILE A 20 -5.39 -2.61 -6.89
N MET A 21 -6.28 -1.62 -6.74
CA MET A 21 -7.67 -1.71 -7.18
C MET A 21 -7.77 -1.89 -8.70
N THR A 22 -6.93 -1.20 -9.47
CA THR A 22 -6.94 -1.27 -10.94
C THR A 22 -6.36 -2.60 -11.45
N SER A 23 -5.28 -3.09 -10.83
CA SER A 23 -4.60 -4.30 -11.26
C SER A 23 -5.22 -5.59 -10.70
N GLY A 24 -5.99 -5.49 -9.59
CA GLY A 24 -6.47 -6.64 -8.83
C GLY A 24 -5.33 -7.47 -8.22
N LYS A 25 -4.13 -6.89 -8.14
CA LYS A 25 -2.92 -7.57 -7.69
C LYS A 25 -2.24 -6.75 -6.62
N LEU A 26 -1.69 -7.45 -5.64
CA LEU A 26 -0.96 -6.86 -4.54
C LEU A 26 0.35 -7.61 -4.34
N SER A 27 1.48 -6.91 -4.40
CA SER A 27 2.76 -7.54 -4.09
C SER A 27 2.93 -7.75 -2.57
N ARG A 28 3.75 -8.74 -2.18
CA ARG A 28 4.13 -8.91 -0.76
C ARG A 28 4.78 -7.67 -0.15
N ARG A 29 5.61 -6.96 -0.91
CA ARG A 29 6.23 -5.70 -0.47
C ARG A 29 5.17 -4.64 -0.17
N GLU A 30 4.18 -4.53 -1.05
CA GLU A 30 3.06 -3.60 -0.87
C GLU A 30 2.21 -3.98 0.35
N TYR A 31 1.88 -5.26 0.52
CA TYR A 31 1.17 -5.77 1.70
C TYR A 31 1.91 -5.42 3.00
N LEU A 32 3.23 -5.63 3.05
CA LEU A 32 4.07 -5.30 4.21
C LEU A 32 4.10 -3.79 4.47
N GLN A 33 4.18 -2.96 3.43
CA GLN A 33 4.14 -1.50 3.58
C GLN A 33 2.80 -1.01 4.13
N LEU A 34 1.68 -1.55 3.66
CA LEU A 34 0.34 -1.20 4.16
C LEU A 34 0.19 -1.60 5.63
N THR A 35 0.59 -2.82 5.97
CA THR A 35 0.56 -3.34 7.34
C THR A 35 1.45 -2.52 8.26
N SER A 36 2.68 -2.22 7.82
CA SER A 36 3.63 -1.39 8.56
C SER A 36 3.08 0.03 8.76
N SER A 37 2.40 0.60 7.77
CA SER A 37 1.79 1.94 7.89
C SER A 37 0.69 1.97 8.96
N ILE A 38 -0.15 0.93 9.05
CA ILE A 38 -1.16 0.81 10.12
C ILE A 38 -0.51 0.61 11.49
N LEU A 39 0.48 -0.28 11.59
CA LEU A 39 1.11 -0.64 12.86
C LEU A 39 2.08 0.44 13.37
N SER A 40 2.67 1.22 12.46
CA SER A 40 3.63 2.28 12.78
C SER A 40 3.02 3.41 13.61
N GLY A 41 1.69 3.53 13.69
CA GLY A 41 1.02 4.65 14.36
C GLY A 41 1.41 6.02 13.78
N LYS A 42 2.04 6.05 12.59
CA LYS A 42 2.25 7.29 11.84
C LYS A 42 0.89 7.92 11.57
N LYS A 43 0.86 9.25 11.42
CA LYS A 43 -0.34 10.02 11.05
C LYS A 43 -0.85 9.56 9.67
N ILE A 44 -1.55 8.43 9.65
CA ILE A 44 -2.46 8.03 8.59
C ILE A 44 -3.80 8.67 8.92
N THR A 45 -4.45 9.22 7.90
CA THR A 45 -5.80 9.75 8.08
C THR A 45 -6.80 8.61 8.22
N ASP A 46 -7.99 8.90 8.76
CA ASP A 46 -9.07 7.91 8.83
C ASP A 46 -9.46 7.39 7.44
N GLU A 47 -9.33 8.24 6.41
CA GLU A 47 -9.59 7.89 5.01
C GLU A 47 -8.53 6.93 4.45
N GLU A 48 -7.24 7.19 4.70
CA GLU A 48 -6.17 6.26 4.34
C GLU A 48 -6.34 4.93 5.05
N ARG A 49 -6.70 4.94 6.33
CA ARG A 49 -6.97 3.72 7.09
C ARG A 49 -8.16 2.95 6.52
N HIS A 50 -9.22 3.63 6.11
CA HIS A 50 -10.37 3.02 5.47
C HIS A 50 -9.97 2.33 4.14
N GLN A 51 -9.21 3.02 3.29
CA GLN A 51 -8.73 2.48 2.03
C GLN A 51 -7.84 1.24 2.21
N ILE A 52 -6.94 1.26 3.20
CA ILE A 52 -6.09 0.11 3.50
C ILE A 52 -6.95 -1.08 3.97
N ASN A 53 -7.91 -0.84 4.87
CA ASN A 53 -8.83 -1.89 5.31
C ASN A 53 -9.65 -2.48 4.15
N GLN A 54 -10.13 -1.64 3.23
CA GLN A 54 -10.84 -2.12 2.03
C GLN A 54 -9.98 -3.04 1.17
N ILE A 55 -8.68 -2.76 1.02
CA ILE A 55 -7.76 -3.66 0.32
C ILE A 55 -7.67 -5.00 1.04
N PHE A 56 -7.51 -5.00 2.37
CA PHE A 56 -7.46 -6.25 3.13
C PHE A 56 -8.76 -7.06 3.01
N ASP A 57 -9.91 -6.39 3.04
CA ASP A 57 -11.21 -7.04 2.81
C ASP A 57 -11.27 -7.66 1.42
N PHE A 58 -10.79 -6.96 0.38
CA PHE A 58 -10.77 -7.49 -0.98
C PHE A 58 -9.78 -8.65 -1.17
N ILE A 59 -8.68 -8.69 -0.42
CA ILE A 59 -7.81 -9.87 -0.38
C ILE A 59 -8.55 -11.04 0.26
N GLN A 60 -9.22 -10.83 1.40
CA GLN A 60 -9.99 -11.87 2.09
C GLN A 60 -11.14 -12.40 1.24
N MET A 61 -11.80 -11.53 0.48
CA MET A 61 -12.84 -11.89 -0.48
C MET A 61 -12.30 -12.57 -1.74
N GLY A 62 -10.97 -12.67 -1.92
CA GLY A 62 -10.35 -13.23 -3.13
C GLY A 62 -10.47 -12.35 -4.37
N LYS A 63 -10.83 -11.07 -4.23
CA LYS A 63 -10.90 -10.10 -5.33
C LYS A 63 -9.52 -9.55 -5.71
N ILE A 64 -8.59 -9.52 -4.75
CA ILE A 64 -7.20 -9.13 -4.97
C ILE A 64 -6.32 -10.35 -4.77
N ASN A 65 -5.48 -10.64 -5.77
CA ASN A 65 -4.51 -11.72 -5.70
C ASN A 65 -3.18 -11.20 -5.15
N LEU A 66 -2.67 -11.90 -4.15
CA LEU A 66 -1.37 -11.61 -3.59
C LEU A 66 -0.29 -12.26 -4.48
N ILE A 67 0.50 -11.42 -5.14
CA ILE A 67 1.55 -11.82 -6.07
C ILE A 67 2.93 -11.63 -5.42
N ASP A 68 3.89 -12.46 -5.82
CA ASP A 68 5.29 -12.21 -5.50
C ASP A 68 5.88 -11.33 -6.61
N ASP A 69 6.40 -10.17 -6.23
CA ASP A 69 7.15 -9.30 -7.15
C ASP A 69 8.61 -9.74 -7.04
N ASN A 70 9.05 -10.58 -7.98
CA ASN A 70 10.42 -11.12 -8.06
C ASN A 70 11.40 -10.07 -8.58
#